data_AF-A0A835FGT6-F1
#
_entry.id   AF-A0A835FGT6-F1
#
_cell.length_a   1.000
_cell.length_b   1.000
_cell.length_c   1.000
_cell.angle_alpha   90.00
_cell.angle_beta   90.00
_cell.angle_gamma   90.00
#
_symmetry.space_group_name_H-M   'P 1'
#
loop_
_entity.id
_entity.type
_entity.pdbx_description
1 polymer ?
#
loop_
_entity_poly.entity_id
_entity_poly.type
_entity_poly.pdbx_seq_one_letter_code
_entity_poly.pdbx_strand_id
1 'polypeptide(L)'
;MLKTTSLHRECRLRIDSRTLSQEYYDLREQGMRKWPAYKQERKSFNALFAAIRRALERYKDHRIKYGSFCILTHPTVNAIYVMSPLYTMPRKQASRRIRHLLRNREAYAQASINKPSLGQQGSTKILVLCLFVIILACMLILL
;
A
#
# COMPACT_ATOMS: atom_id res chain seq x y z
N MET A 1 21.29 8.63 1.67
CA MET A 1 19.93 8.16 1.37
C MET A 1 19.28 7.68 2.67
N LEU A 2 18.29 8.40 3.19
CA LEU A 2 17.64 8.05 4.48
C LEU A 2 16.92 6.70 4.35
N LYS A 3 17.17 5.77 5.28
CA LYS A 3 16.41 4.51 5.34
C LYS A 3 14.96 4.83 5.67
N THR A 4 14.06 4.63 4.71
CA THR A 4 12.61 4.82 4.91
C THR A 4 12.02 3.59 5.62
N THR A 5 11.21 3.83 6.65
CA THR A 5 10.51 2.76 7.38
C THR A 5 9.41 2.14 6.52
N SER A 6 9.04 0.89 6.79
CA SER A 6 7.92 0.23 6.09
C SER A 6 6.60 0.99 6.27
N LEU A 7 6.37 1.57 7.45
CA LEU A 7 5.23 2.43 7.73
C LEU A 7 5.23 3.69 6.85
N HIS A 8 6.39 4.34 6.69
CA HIS A 8 6.51 5.51 5.82
C HIS A 8 6.22 5.14 4.36
N ARG A 9 6.80 4.04 3.87
CA ARG A 9 6.55 3.54 2.50
C ARG A 9 5.07 3.22 2.27
N GLU A 10 4.40 2.65 3.27
CA GLU A 10 2.97 2.41 3.19
C GLU A 10 2.17 3.72 3.10
N CYS A 11 2.44 4.67 3.99
CA CYS A 11 1.73 5.95 4.01
C CYS A 11 1.92 6.68 2.67
N ARG A 12 3.15 6.70 2.16
CA ARG A 12 3.44 7.32 0.87
C ARG A 12 2.69 6.63 -0.27
N LEU A 13 2.77 5.30 -0.35
CA LEU A 13 2.07 4.54 -1.39
C LEU A 13 0.55 4.71 -1.33
N ARG A 14 -0.04 4.86 -0.14
CA ARG A 14 -1.46 5.15 0.02
C ARG A 14 -1.84 6.54 -0.51
N ILE A 15 -1.04 7.56 -0.24
CA ILE A 15 -1.27 8.91 -0.78
C ILE A 15 -1.17 8.87 -2.30
N ASP A 16 -0.06 8.34 -2.82
CA ASP A 16 0.19 8.27 -4.26
C ASP A 16 -0.92 7.45 -4.96
N SER A 17 -1.36 6.35 -4.37
CA SER A 17 -2.47 5.53 -4.88
C SER A 17 -3.80 6.29 -4.92
N ARG A 18 -4.07 7.19 -3.97
CA ARG A 18 -5.31 7.99 -3.97
C ARG A 18 -5.24 9.09 -5.02
N THR A 19 -4.10 9.78 -5.12
CA THR A 19 -3.87 10.79 -6.17
C THR A 19 -4.02 10.18 -7.55
N LEU A 20 -3.36 9.05 -7.81
CA LEU A 20 -3.47 8.34 -9.09
C LEU A 20 -4.91 7.89 -9.38
N SER A 21 -5.66 7.46 -8.35
CA SER A 21 -7.06 7.08 -8.53
C SER A 21 -7.92 8.28 -8.89
N GLN A 22 -7.69 9.43 -8.27
CA GLN A 22 -8.38 10.68 -8.57
C GLN A 22 -8.13 11.13 -10.01
N GLU A 23 -6.86 11.20 -10.44
CA GLU A 23 -6.49 11.52 -11.82
C GLU A 23 -7.13 10.54 -12.82
N TYR A 24 -7.12 9.23 -12.50
CA TYR A 24 -7.77 8.22 -13.34
C TYR A 24 -9.28 8.49 -13.48
N TYR A 25 -9.96 8.88 -12.40
CA TYR A 25 -11.39 9.19 -12.43
C TYR A 25 -11.66 10.45 -13.26
N ASP A 26 -10.88 11.51 -13.10
CA ASP A 26 -11.01 12.76 -13.86
C ASP A 26 -10.82 12.49 -15.36
N LEU A 27 -9.76 11.76 -15.75
CA LEU A 27 -9.52 11.37 -17.14
C LEU A 27 -10.62 10.46 -17.69
N ARG A 28 -11.16 9.57 -16.86
CA ARG A 28 -12.27 8.70 -17.25
C ARG A 28 -13.52 9.52 -17.57
N GLU A 29 -13.81 10.57 -16.81
CA GLU A 29 -14.91 11.49 -17.05
C GLU A 29 -14.72 12.29 -18.35
N GLN A 30 -13.48 12.63 -18.69
CA GLN A 30 -13.09 13.24 -19.97
C GLN A 30 -13.10 12.26 -21.16
N GLY A 31 -13.57 11.03 -20.96
CA GLY A 31 -13.72 10.05 -22.04
C GLY A 31 -12.43 9.30 -22.41
N MET A 32 -11.42 9.25 -21.52
CA MET A 32 -10.16 8.51 -21.73
C MET A 32 -10.34 7.08 -22.25
N ARG A 33 -11.45 6.41 -21.90
CA ARG A 33 -11.76 5.06 -22.39
C ARG A 33 -11.85 4.95 -23.92
N LYS A 34 -12.15 6.04 -24.61
CA LYS A 34 -12.22 6.10 -26.07
C LYS A 34 -10.85 6.32 -26.70
N TRP A 35 -9.87 6.83 -25.95
CA TRP A 35 -8.55 7.18 -26.47
C TRP A 35 -7.79 5.95 -26.97
N PRO A 36 -7.19 6.00 -28.18
CA PRO A 36 -6.40 4.89 -28.72
C PRO A 36 -5.24 4.48 -27.79
N ALA A 37 -4.51 5.46 -27.24
CA ALA A 37 -3.40 5.23 -26.31
C ALA A 37 -3.85 4.45 -25.05
N TYR A 38 -5.02 4.80 -24.48
CA TYR A 38 -5.56 4.07 -23.34
C TYR A 38 -5.94 2.63 -23.70
N LYS A 39 -6.52 2.39 -24.87
CA LYS A 39 -6.87 1.04 -25.32
C LYS A 39 -5.63 0.15 -25.46
N GLN A 40 -4.54 0.71 -25.98
CA GLN A 40 -3.25 0.03 -26.11
C GLN A 40 -2.66 -0.33 -24.74
N GLU A 41 -2.67 0.61 -23.79
CA GLU A 41 -2.04 0.45 -22.48
C GLU A 41 -2.96 -0.06 -21.36
N ARG A 42 -4.22 -0.38 -21.66
CA ARG A 42 -5.23 -0.80 -20.65
C ARG A 42 -4.74 -1.95 -19.78
N LYS A 43 -4.04 -2.93 -20.37
CA LYS A 43 -3.49 -4.08 -19.63
C LYS A 43 -2.41 -3.64 -18.66
N SER A 44 -1.51 -2.75 -19.09
CA SER A 44 -0.45 -2.15 -18.27
C SER A 44 -1.03 -1.38 -17.08
N PHE A 45 -2.04 -0.53 -17.31
CA PHE A 45 -2.75 0.18 -16.24
C PHE A 45 -3.35 -0.77 -15.21
N ASN A 46 -4.08 -1.79 -15.67
CA ASN A 46 -4.68 -2.77 -14.76
C ASN A 46 -3.63 -3.52 -13.94
N ALA A 47 -2.50 -3.89 -14.57
CA ALA A 47 -1.39 -4.54 -13.89
C ALA A 47 -0.76 -3.62 -12.82
N LEU A 48 -0.61 -2.32 -13.12
CA LEU A 48 -0.11 -1.33 -12.18
C LEU A 48 -1.03 -1.20 -10.96
N PHE A 49 -2.34 -1.00 -11.16
CA PHE A 49 -3.30 -0.93 -10.04
C PHE A 49 -3.29 -2.22 -9.20
N ALA A 50 -3.19 -3.39 -9.84
CA ALA A 50 -3.08 -4.65 -9.12
C ALA A 50 -1.77 -4.74 -8.32
N ALA A 51 -0.65 -4.25 -8.85
CA ALA A 51 0.63 -4.22 -8.16
C ALA A 51 0.60 -3.30 -6.93
N ILE A 52 0.01 -2.11 -7.05
CA ILE A 52 -0.18 -1.16 -5.95
C ILE A 52 -1.02 -1.80 -4.84
N ARG A 53 -2.17 -2.41 -5.19
CA ARG A 53 -3.04 -3.10 -4.21
C ARG A 53 -2.28 -4.20 -3.47
N ARG A 54 -1.54 -5.06 -4.18
CA ARG A 54 -0.73 -6.11 -3.56
C ARG A 54 0.35 -5.55 -2.64
N ALA A 55 1.01 -4.46 -3.04
CA ALA A 55 2.01 -3.81 -2.20
C ALA A 55 1.39 -3.22 -0.93
N LEU A 56 0.25 -2.56 -1.04
CA LEU A 56 -0.51 -2.04 0.11
C LEU A 56 -0.96 -3.14 1.06
N GLU A 57 -1.45 -4.28 0.55
CA GLU A 57 -1.80 -5.42 1.41
C GLU A 57 -0.57 -5.97 2.13
N ARG A 58 0.58 -6.14 1.47
CA ARG A 58 1.82 -6.57 2.16
C ARG A 58 2.24 -5.61 3.27
N TYR A 59 2.15 -4.30 3.04
CA TYR A 59 2.48 -3.32 4.07
C TYR A 59 1.48 -3.33 5.22
N LYS A 60 0.20 -3.48 4.91
CA LYS A 60 -0.87 -3.63 5.91
C LYS A 60 -0.67 -4.88 6.76
N ASP A 61 -0.35 -6.02 6.15
CA ASP A 61 -0.06 -7.27 6.85
C ASP A 61 1.14 -7.11 7.78
N HIS A 62 2.22 -6.50 7.28
CA HIS A 62 3.38 -6.16 8.10
C HIS A 62 2.97 -5.27 9.28
N ARG A 63 2.22 -4.19 9.04
CA ARG A 63 1.77 -3.29 10.11
C ARG A 63 0.90 -4.01 11.14
N ILE A 64 -0.03 -4.85 10.70
CA ILE A 64 -0.91 -5.63 11.59
C ILE A 64 -0.08 -6.60 12.44
N LYS A 65 0.90 -7.30 11.83
CA LYS A 65 1.80 -8.24 12.52
C LYS A 65 2.59 -7.57 13.65
N TYR A 66 3.18 -6.40 13.42
CA TYR A 66 3.93 -5.66 14.45
C TYR A 66 3.04 -4.78 15.34
N GLY A 67 1.78 -4.61 14.94
CA GLY A 67 0.66 -4.22 15.78
C GLY A 67 0.72 -2.85 16.47
N SER A 68 1.69 -2.02 16.12
CA SER A 68 2.04 -0.81 16.85
C SER A 68 1.36 0.46 16.31
N PHE A 69 0.81 0.39 15.09
CA PHE A 69 0.26 1.54 14.38
C PHE A 69 -1.09 1.20 13.74
N CYS A 70 -2.03 2.13 13.83
CA CYS A 70 -3.25 2.18 13.06
C CYS A 70 -3.13 3.30 12.02
N ILE A 71 -3.58 3.05 10.80
CA ILE A 71 -3.61 4.05 9.73
C ILE A 71 -5.07 4.39 9.47
N LEU A 72 -5.40 5.67 9.53
CA LEU A 72 -6.69 6.23 9.16
C LEU A 72 -6.51 7.13 7.95
N THR A 73 -7.39 7.00 6.96
CA THR A 73 -7.41 7.87 5.79
C THR A 73 -8.43 8.97 5.99
N HIS A 74 -8.08 10.21 5.66
CA HIS A 74 -9.07 11.29 5.65
C HIS A 74 -10.13 11.03 4.56
N PRO A 75 -11.43 11.25 4.81
CA PRO A 75 -12.48 10.93 3.83
C PRO A 75 -12.34 11.73 2.52
N THR A 76 -12.12 13.05 2.62
CA THR A 76 -12.14 13.95 1.45
C THR A 76 -10.77 14.32 0.88
N VAL A 77 -9.77 14.63 1.72
CA VAL A 77 -8.42 14.97 1.25
C VAL A 77 -7.49 13.76 1.18
N ASN A 78 -6.43 13.87 0.37
CA ASN A 78 -5.36 12.88 0.25
C ASN A 78 -4.39 12.93 1.45
N ALA A 79 -4.96 12.88 2.66
CA ALA A 79 -4.24 12.87 3.92
C ALA A 79 -4.41 11.54 4.66
N ILE A 80 -3.42 11.24 5.50
CA ILE A 80 -3.35 10.02 6.30
C ILE A 80 -2.96 10.39 7.72
N TYR A 81 -3.68 9.81 8.68
CA TYR A 81 -3.37 9.89 10.10
C TYR A 81 -2.81 8.55 10.58
N VAL A 82 -1.70 8.62 11.31
CA VAL A 82 -1.11 7.46 11.96
C VAL A 82 -1.37 7.57 13.45
N MET A 83 -2.11 6.60 13.99
CA MET A 83 -2.37 6.50 15.43
C MET A 83 -1.51 5.40 16.04
N SER A 84 -0.94 5.66 17.20
CA SER A 84 -0.24 4.66 18.00
C SER A 84 -0.45 4.95 19.48
N PRO A 85 -0.55 3.92 20.34
CA PRO A 85 -0.40 4.10 21.78
C PRO A 85 0.87 4.87 22.14
N LEU A 86 1.94 4.77 21.32
CA LEU A 86 3.18 5.51 21.55
C LEU A 86 3.01 7.04 21.52
N TYR A 87 1.99 7.54 20.82
CA TYR A 87 1.72 8.98 20.68
C TYR A 87 0.58 9.48 21.57
N THR A 88 -0.16 8.58 22.21
CA THR A 88 -1.39 8.93 22.97
C THR A 88 -1.29 8.68 24.47
N MET A 89 -0.23 8.01 24.95
CA MET A 89 -0.05 7.74 26.38
C MET A 89 1.43 7.61 26.77
N PRO A 90 1.76 7.69 28.07
CA PRO A 90 3.12 7.53 28.55
C PRO A 90 3.77 6.21 28.10
N ARG A 91 5.06 6.25 27.78
CA ARG A 91 5.80 5.13 27.15
C ARG A 91 5.61 3.78 27.83
N LYS A 92 5.67 3.72 29.17
CA LYS A 92 5.45 2.46 29.93
C LYS A 92 4.04 1.88 29.71
N GLN A 93 3.01 2.73 29.69
CA GLN A 93 1.64 2.32 29.44
C GLN A 93 1.43 1.92 27.97
N ALA A 94 2.00 2.69 27.05
CA ALA A 94 1.96 2.40 25.62
C ALA A 94 2.55 1.01 25.31
N SER A 95 3.73 0.69 25.87
CA SER A 95 4.36 -0.63 25.70
C SER A 95 3.53 -1.77 26.31
N ARG A 96 2.85 -1.55 27.45
CA ARG A 96 1.93 -2.55 28.02
C ARG A 96 0.74 -2.78 27.10
N ARG A 97 0.12 -1.71 26.59
CA ARG A 97 -1.04 -1.78 25.68
C ARG A 97 -0.68 -2.45 24.37
N ILE A 98 0.46 -2.11 23.76
CA ILE A 98 0.94 -2.74 22.52
C ILE A 98 1.14 -4.24 22.72
N ARG A 99 1.80 -4.66 23.82
CA ARG A 99 1.97 -6.09 24.14
C ARG A 99 0.64 -6.81 24.34
N HIS A 100 -0.35 -6.17 24.95
CA HIS A 100 -1.68 -6.75 25.11
C HIS A 100 -2.39 -6.90 23.74
N LEU A 101 -2.34 -5.87 22.89
CA LEU A 101 -2.90 -5.92 21.54
C LEU A 101 -2.25 -7.00 20.67
N LEU A 102 -0.93 -7.19 20.77
CA LEU A 102 -0.22 -8.24 20.06
C LEU A 102 -0.65 -9.63 20.53
N ARG A 103 -0.71 -9.88 21.84
CA ARG A 103 -1.16 -11.16 22.40
C ARG A 103 -2.60 -11.50 22.00
N ASN A 104 -3.51 -10.54 22.05
CA ASN A 104 -4.89 -10.77 21.63
C ASN A 104 -4.96 -11.14 20.13
N ARG A 105 -4.17 -10.47 19.28
CA ARG A 105 -4.09 -10.78 17.85
C ARG A 105 -3.50 -12.16 17.57
N GLU A 106 -2.45 -12.55 18.29
CA GLU A 106 -1.88 -13.90 18.18
C GLU A 106 -2.94 -14.96 18.54
N ALA A 107 -3.70 -14.76 19.61
CA ALA A 107 -4.79 -15.64 19.99
C ALA A 107 -5.88 -15.74 18.89
N TYR A 108 -6.29 -14.62 18.30
CA TYR A 108 -7.22 -14.61 17.16
C TYR A 108 -6.64 -15.28 15.91
N ALA A 109 -5.36 -15.05 15.61
CA ALA A 109 -4.68 -15.66 14.47
C ALA A 109 -4.61 -17.18 14.62
N GLN A 110 -4.24 -17.69 15.80
CA GLN A 110 -4.25 -19.12 16.11
C GLN A 110 -5.66 -19.73 15.98
N ALA A 111 -6.68 -19.03 16.48
CA ALA A 111 -8.07 -19.45 16.28
C ALA A 111 -8.50 -19.46 14.81
N SER A 112 -7.94 -18.58 13.97
CA SER A 112 -8.23 -18.51 12.53
C SER A 112 -7.48 -19.56 11.70
N ILE A 113 -6.28 -19.97 12.13
CA ILE A 113 -5.47 -21.03 11.48
C ILE A 113 -6.14 -22.39 11.58
N ASN A 114 -6.98 -22.60 12.61
CA ASN A 114 -7.83 -23.79 12.72
C ASN A 114 -8.96 -23.86 11.66
N LYS A 115 -9.00 -22.92 10.69
CA LYS A 115 -9.81 -23.01 9.47
C LYS A 115 -8.90 -23.16 8.25
N PRO A 116 -9.25 -24.02 7.28
CA PRO A 116 -8.41 -24.25 6.11
C PRO A 116 -8.38 -23.00 5.21
N SER A 117 -7.18 -22.56 4.79
CA SER A 117 -7.02 -21.47 3.83
C SER A 117 -5.97 -21.78 2.75
N LEU A 118 -6.31 -21.42 1.51
CA LEU A 118 -5.55 -21.64 0.27
C LEU A 118 -4.39 -20.62 0.11
N GLY A 119 -3.18 -21.16 0.02
CA GLY A 119 -2.09 -20.86 -0.94
C GLY A 119 -1.73 -19.40 -1.30
N GLN A 120 -0.48 -19.01 -1.02
CA GLN A 120 0.14 -17.76 -1.45
C GLN A 120 1.51 -18.05 -2.11
N GLN A 121 1.78 -17.49 -3.30
CA GLN A 121 3.09 -17.65 -3.97
C GLN A 121 3.51 -16.42 -4.82
N GLY A 122 4.80 -16.08 -4.75
CA GLY A 122 5.59 -15.59 -5.90
C GLY A 122 6.12 -14.15 -5.88
N SER A 123 7.40 -13.98 -5.54
CA SER A 123 8.11 -12.72 -5.26
C SER A 123 9.13 -12.25 -6.32
N THR A 124 8.93 -12.49 -7.63
CA THR A 124 9.96 -12.20 -8.66
C THR A 124 9.64 -11.06 -9.65
N LYS A 125 8.42 -10.49 -9.64
CA LYS A 125 7.97 -9.55 -10.68
C LYS A 125 8.27 -8.06 -10.43
N ILE A 126 8.84 -7.72 -9.28
CA ILE A 126 9.11 -6.32 -8.88
C ILE A 126 10.36 -5.75 -9.58
N LEU A 127 11.35 -6.60 -9.87
CA LEU A 127 12.59 -6.20 -10.56
C LEU A 127 12.35 -5.78 -12.02
N VAL A 128 11.43 -6.44 -12.72
CA VAL A 128 11.12 -6.15 -14.13
C VAL A 128 10.39 -4.81 -14.28
N LEU A 129 9.60 -4.42 -13.29
CA LEU A 129 8.82 -3.18 -13.31
C LEU A 129 9.69 -1.93 -13.03
N CYS A 130 10.75 -2.06 -12.22
CA CYS A 130 11.73 -0.99 -12.05
C CYS A 130 12.53 -0.72 -13.33
N LEU A 131 12.85 -1.76 -14.11
CA LEU A 131 13.55 -1.60 -15.40
C LEU A 131 12.69 -0.86 -16.43
N PHE A 132 11.38 -1.12 -16.46
CA PHE A 132 10.48 -0.49 -17.44
C PHE A 132 10.28 1.02 -17.19
N VAL A 133 10.19 1.44 -15.92
CA VAL A 133 10.07 2.86 -15.56
C VAL A 133 11.35 3.64 -15.89
N ILE A 134 12.52 3.01 -15.76
CA ILE A 134 13.80 3.61 -16.15
C ILE A 134 13.88 3.80 -17.66
N ILE A 135 13.47 2.80 -18.46
CA ILE A 135 13.47 2.88 -19.92
C ILE A 135 12.53 4.00 -20.41
N LEU A 136 11.32 4.11 -19.86
CA LEU A 136 10.38 5.18 -20.20
C LEU A 136 10.90 6.57 -19.84
N ALA A 137 11.59 6.71 -18.70
CA ALA A 137 12.22 7.97 -18.32
C ALA A 137 13.36 8.37 -19.27
N CYS A 138 14.15 7.41 -19.76
CA CYS A 138 15.21 7.68 -20.73
C CYS A 138 14.67 8.12 -22.10
N MET A 139 13.55 7.55 -22.56
CA MET A 139 12.95 7.92 -23.85
C MET A 139 12.32 9.33 -23.85
N LEU A 140 11.96 9.85 -22.68
CA LEU A 140 11.40 11.20 -22.51
C LEU A 140 12.47 12.31 -22.42
N ILE A 141 13.72 11.97 -22.13
CA ILE A 141 14.84 12.94 -22.02
C ILE A 141 15.61 13.07 -23.35
N LEU A 142 15.46 12.08 -24.25
CA LEU A 142 16.11 12.02 -25.56
C LEU A 142 15.23 12.54 -26.73
N LEU A 143 14.05 13.08 -26.42
CA LEU A 143 13.14 13.73 -27.38
C LEU A 143 13.13 15.25 -27.13
#